data_AF-A0A9W6W8E0-F1
#
_entry.id   AF-A0A9W6W8E0-F1
#
_cell.length_a   1.000
_cell.length_b   1.000
_cell.length_c   1.000
_cell.angle_alpha   90.00
_cell.angle_beta   90.00
_cell.angle_gamma   90.00
#
_symmetry.space_group_name_H-M   'P 1'
#
loop_
_entity.id
_entity.type
_entity.pdbx_description
1 polymer ?
#
loop_
_entity_poly.entity_id
_entity_poly.type
_entity_poly.pdbx_seq_one_letter_code
_entity_poly.pdbx_strand_id
1 'polypeptide(L)'
;MRVRDLAVWGGLAALGVLALGLALPRDKEPDGVIWLHFTASDGRCLSDDGYGTLHMSDCGGGSGQMWKIGGPGVFYGFGERCLVDDYGTPTTVGGCQPFGEAATWTPEMRADGSVAYRNDLSGDCLEPDGDTVVLRKCGDGPGWRLEPVT
;
A
#
# COMPACT_ATOMS: atom_id res chain seq x y z
N MET A 1 2.45 25.48 54.01
CA MET A 1 2.09 24.30 54.85
C MET A 1 1.44 23.26 53.95
N ARG A 2 2.02 22.04 53.90
CA ARG A 2 1.46 20.83 53.31
C ARG A 2 0.65 20.09 54.39
N VAL A 3 -0.51 19.52 54.05
CA VAL A 3 -1.08 18.24 54.52
C VAL A 3 -2.20 17.90 53.50
N ARG A 4 -2.02 17.09 52.44
CA ARG A 4 -2.11 15.61 52.32
C ARG A 4 -3.15 14.92 53.20
N ASP A 5 -4.25 14.46 52.58
CA ASP A 5 -4.97 13.26 52.98
C ASP A 5 -5.12 12.31 51.77
N LEU A 6 -5.00 11.01 52.06
CA LEU A 6 -4.82 9.88 51.16
C LEU A 6 -5.99 8.90 51.30
N ALA A 7 -6.40 8.34 50.15
CA ALA A 7 -6.97 6.99 49.93
C ALA A 7 -8.40 6.72 50.50
N VAL A 8 -9.29 5.92 49.88
CA VAL A 8 -9.18 4.47 49.60
C VAL A 8 -10.41 3.99 48.77
N TRP A 9 -10.12 3.25 47.68
CA TRP A 9 -10.73 1.99 47.17
C TRP A 9 -12.14 1.84 46.56
N GLY A 10 -12.15 0.98 45.52
CA GLY A 10 -13.26 0.14 45.04
C GLY A 10 -13.94 0.67 43.77
N GLY A 11 -13.76 0.16 42.55
CA GLY A 11 -13.59 -1.22 42.12
C GLY A 11 -14.92 -1.70 41.51
N LEU A 12 -15.01 -1.79 40.17
CA LEU A 12 -15.89 -2.73 39.46
C LEU A 12 -15.44 -2.82 37.99
N ALA A 13 -15.10 -4.06 37.61
CA ALA A 13 -14.68 -4.45 36.27
C ALA A 13 -15.84 -4.36 35.29
N ALA A 14 -15.61 -3.74 34.13
CA ALA A 14 -16.48 -3.90 32.97
C ALA A 14 -15.98 -5.09 32.14
N LEU A 15 -16.81 -6.12 32.13
CA LEU A 15 -16.75 -7.31 31.30
C LEU A 15 -16.62 -6.97 29.80
N GLY A 16 -15.69 -7.65 29.14
CA GLY A 16 -15.83 -8.26 27.82
C GLY A 16 -16.49 -7.46 26.70
N VAL A 17 -15.67 -7.02 25.75
CA VAL A 17 -16.08 -7.01 24.34
C VAL A 17 -15.06 -7.84 23.57
N LEU A 18 -15.45 -9.07 23.23
CA LEU A 18 -14.88 -9.81 22.12
C LEU A 18 -15.12 -8.95 20.86
N ALA A 19 -14.08 -8.26 20.41
CA ALA A 19 -14.07 -7.69 19.07
C ALA A 19 -13.92 -8.85 18.09
N LEU A 20 -15.03 -9.50 17.74
CA LEU A 20 -15.16 -10.20 16.47
C LEU A 20 -14.74 -9.21 15.38
N GLY A 21 -13.88 -9.67 14.46
CA GLY A 21 -13.35 -8.88 13.35
C GLY A 21 -14.43 -8.22 12.52
N LEU A 22 -14.84 -7.02 12.93
CA LEU A 22 -15.54 -6.08 12.11
C LEU A 22 -14.50 -5.55 11.11
N ALA A 23 -14.64 -5.99 9.85
CA ALA A 23 -14.10 -5.24 8.73
C ALA A 23 -14.46 -3.77 8.98
N LEU A 24 -13.43 -2.92 9.05
CA LEU A 24 -13.64 -1.49 9.28
C LEU A 24 -14.63 -0.97 8.24
N PRO A 25 -15.71 -0.26 8.67
CA PRO A 25 -16.65 0.31 7.72
C PRO A 25 -15.91 1.24 6.77
N ARG A 26 -16.26 1.14 5.49
CA ARG A 26 -15.68 1.84 4.32
C ARG A 26 -15.79 3.38 4.38
N ASP A 27 -16.27 3.93 5.50
CA ASP A 27 -16.87 5.26 5.61
C ASP A 27 -16.00 6.25 6.40
N LYS A 28 -14.73 5.91 6.67
CA LYS A 28 -13.78 6.78 7.38
C LYS A 28 -12.45 6.97 6.66
N GLU A 29 -12.43 6.82 5.35
CA GLU A 29 -11.37 7.50 4.61
C GLU A 29 -11.71 8.99 4.53
N PRO A 30 -10.74 9.89 4.78
CA PRO A 30 -10.99 11.32 4.68
C PRO A 30 -11.49 11.64 3.26
N ASP A 31 -12.47 12.55 3.17
CA ASP A 31 -12.97 13.05 1.90
C ASP A 31 -11.79 13.46 1.00
N GLY A 32 -11.62 12.81 -0.17
CA GLY A 32 -10.59 13.14 -1.15
C GLY A 32 -9.50 12.08 -1.41
N VAL A 33 -9.55 10.89 -0.82
CA VAL A 33 -8.69 9.77 -1.24
C VAL A 33 -9.09 9.29 -2.63
N ILE A 34 -8.15 9.33 -3.57
CA ILE A 34 -8.33 8.76 -4.92
C ILE A 34 -7.70 7.36 -4.92
N TRP A 35 -8.54 6.36 -5.12
CA TRP A 35 -8.09 4.99 -5.37
C TRP A 35 -7.77 4.80 -6.84
N LEU A 36 -6.68 4.09 -7.10
CA LEU A 36 -6.11 3.88 -8.42
C LEU A 36 -5.88 2.39 -8.66
N HIS A 37 -6.04 1.98 -9.92
CA HIS A 37 -5.43 0.77 -10.46
C HIS A 37 -4.07 1.12 -11.07
N PHE A 38 -3.08 0.25 -10.86
CA PHE A 38 -1.89 0.19 -11.70
C PHE A 38 -2.19 -0.79 -12.84
N THR A 39 -2.48 -0.26 -14.01
CA THR A 39 -2.85 -1.05 -15.20
C THR A 39 -1.64 -1.21 -16.11
N ALA A 40 -1.27 -2.46 -16.41
CA ALA A 40 -0.23 -2.79 -17.37
C ALA A 40 -0.73 -2.68 -18.82
N SER A 41 0.19 -2.68 -19.78
CA SER A 41 -0.14 -2.56 -21.21
C SER A 41 -1.03 -3.68 -21.76
N ASP A 42 -1.06 -4.84 -21.10
CA ASP A 42 -1.92 -5.97 -21.44
C ASP A 42 -3.32 -5.88 -20.81
N GLY A 43 -3.61 -4.81 -20.06
CA GLY A 43 -4.89 -4.55 -19.42
C GLY A 43 -5.07 -5.22 -18.06
N ARG A 44 -4.04 -5.87 -17.51
CA ARG A 44 -4.09 -6.45 -16.16
C ARG A 44 -3.61 -5.47 -15.09
N CYS A 45 -4.06 -5.70 -13.87
CA CYS A 45 -3.83 -4.84 -12.72
C CYS A 45 -2.83 -5.44 -11.73
N LEU A 46 -2.02 -4.58 -11.12
CA LEU A 46 -1.22 -4.92 -9.94
C LEU A 46 -2.14 -5.30 -8.78
N SER A 47 -1.94 -6.49 -8.24
CA SER A 47 -2.78 -7.06 -7.19
C SER A 47 -1.95 -7.56 -6.02
N ASP A 48 -2.34 -7.19 -4.81
CA ASP A 48 -1.88 -7.77 -3.54
C ASP A 48 -2.82 -8.91 -3.13
N ASP A 49 -2.26 -10.06 -2.77
CA ASP A 49 -3.02 -11.21 -2.23
C ASP A 49 -3.48 -11.02 -0.77
N GLY A 50 -3.07 -9.92 -0.13
CA GLY A 50 -3.35 -9.60 1.27
C GLY A 50 -2.32 -10.17 2.25
N TYR A 51 -1.39 -10.99 1.77
CA TYR A 51 -0.31 -11.62 2.54
C TYR A 51 1.06 -11.02 2.20
N GLY A 52 1.13 -10.08 1.25
CA GLY A 52 2.37 -9.44 0.82
C GLY A 52 2.77 -9.81 -0.61
N THR A 53 2.11 -10.78 -1.23
CA THR A 53 2.50 -11.22 -2.57
C THR A 53 1.83 -10.36 -3.63
N LEU A 54 2.66 -9.73 -4.46
CA LEU A 54 2.21 -9.00 -5.63
C LEU A 54 2.11 -9.92 -6.85
N HIS A 55 1.07 -9.73 -7.64
CA HIS A 55 0.84 -10.48 -8.87
C HIS A 55 0.02 -9.65 -9.86
N MET A 56 -0.03 -10.11 -11.11
CA MET A 56 -0.87 -9.53 -12.15
C MET A 56 -2.17 -10.31 -12.29
N SER A 57 -3.31 -9.63 -12.25
CA SER A 57 -4.63 -10.24 -12.44
C SER A 57 -5.56 -9.36 -13.25
N ASP A 58 -6.63 -9.93 -13.81
CA ASP A 58 -7.66 -9.17 -14.52
C ASP A 58 -8.23 -8.06 -13.62
N CYS A 59 -8.33 -6.84 -14.15
CA CYS A 59 -8.87 -5.71 -13.39
C CYS A 59 -10.35 -5.95 -13.06
N GLY A 60 -10.69 -5.97 -11.77
CA GLY A 60 -12.04 -6.27 -11.28
C GLY A 60 -12.49 -5.44 -10.08
N GLY A 61 -11.69 -4.46 -9.66
CA GLY A 61 -12.01 -3.59 -8.51
C GLY A 61 -11.98 -4.31 -7.16
N GLY A 62 -11.36 -5.49 -7.09
CA GLY A 62 -11.08 -6.18 -5.84
C GLY A 62 -10.17 -5.33 -4.97
N SER A 63 -10.35 -5.37 -3.64
CA SER A 63 -9.62 -4.48 -2.75
C SER A 63 -8.09 -4.63 -2.82
N GLY A 64 -7.60 -5.82 -3.18
CA GLY A 64 -6.18 -6.07 -3.43
C GLY A 64 -5.60 -5.36 -4.66
N GLN A 65 -6.44 -4.86 -5.57
CA GLN A 65 -6.03 -4.09 -6.75
C GLN A 65 -6.10 -2.58 -6.53
N MET A 66 -6.59 -2.14 -5.37
CA MET A 66 -6.82 -0.73 -5.06
C MET A 66 -5.60 -0.14 -4.36
N TRP A 67 -5.03 0.91 -4.97
CA TRP A 67 -3.85 1.59 -4.46
C TRP A 67 -4.15 3.07 -4.25
N LYS A 68 -3.68 3.63 -3.14
CA LYS A 68 -3.70 5.08 -2.92
C LYS A 68 -2.29 5.61 -2.75
N ILE A 69 -2.07 6.82 -3.24
CA ILE A 69 -0.83 7.55 -3.04
C ILE A 69 -0.96 8.32 -1.74
N GLY A 70 -0.07 8.08 -0.77
CA GLY A 70 -0.04 8.85 0.47
C GLY A 70 1.05 9.90 0.45
N GLY A 71 1.96 9.86 1.44
CA GLY A 71 3.14 10.71 1.49
C GLY A 71 4.00 10.63 0.21
N PRO A 72 5.04 11.47 0.06
CA PRO A 72 5.78 11.60 -1.19
C PRO A 72 6.27 10.24 -1.69
N GLY A 73 5.67 9.74 -2.78
CA GLY A 73 6.06 8.47 -3.41
C GLY A 73 5.64 7.20 -2.67
N VAL A 74 4.78 7.25 -1.65
CA VAL A 74 4.36 6.05 -0.89
C VAL A 74 3.04 5.52 -1.42
N PHE A 75 3.01 4.25 -1.81
CA PHE A 75 1.78 3.56 -2.22
C PHE A 75 1.24 2.68 -1.10
N TYR A 76 -0.05 2.84 -0.81
CA TYR A 76 -0.78 2.06 0.16
C TYR A 76 -1.77 1.17 -0.59
N GLY A 77 -1.68 -0.14 -0.35
CA GLY A 77 -2.64 -1.13 -0.81
C GLY A 77 -3.72 -1.40 0.25
N PHE A 78 -4.44 -2.51 0.04
CA PHE A 78 -5.43 -3.01 0.99
C PHE A 78 -4.87 -3.19 2.41
N GLY A 79 -5.68 -2.88 3.42
CA GLY A 79 -5.30 -3.04 4.83
C GLY A 79 -4.19 -2.07 5.29
N GLU A 80 -4.03 -0.94 4.60
CA GLU A 80 -2.98 0.06 4.86
C GLU A 80 -1.56 -0.51 4.78
N ARG A 81 -1.38 -1.54 3.95
CA ARG A 81 -0.07 -2.12 3.67
C ARG A 81 0.69 -1.24 2.69
N CYS A 82 1.99 -1.09 2.92
CA CYS A 82 2.86 -0.31 2.04
C CYS A 82 3.49 -1.18 0.98
N LEU A 83 3.48 -0.71 -0.27
CA LEU A 83 4.33 -1.27 -1.32
C LEU A 83 5.78 -0.92 -1.01
N VAL A 84 6.63 -1.95 -0.88
CA VAL A 84 8.04 -1.80 -0.56
C VAL A 84 8.92 -2.66 -1.46
N ASP A 85 10.15 -2.23 -1.59
CA ASP A 85 11.26 -3.04 -2.06
C ASP A 85 11.92 -3.77 -0.87
N ASP A 86 11.69 -5.07 -0.76
CA ASP A 86 12.38 -5.95 0.18
C ASP A 86 13.64 -6.54 -0.48
N TYR A 87 14.66 -5.69 -0.61
CA TYR A 87 15.99 -6.03 -1.14
C TYR A 87 15.96 -6.73 -2.52
N GLY A 88 15.27 -6.11 -3.48
CA GLY A 88 15.07 -6.60 -4.84
C GLY A 88 13.75 -7.35 -5.05
N THR A 89 12.96 -7.53 -3.99
CA THR A 89 11.66 -8.22 -4.06
C THR A 89 10.54 -7.21 -3.82
N PRO A 90 9.73 -6.86 -4.83
CA PRO A 90 8.57 -5.99 -4.60
C PRO A 90 7.51 -6.77 -3.80
N THR A 91 7.07 -6.20 -2.69
CA THR A 91 6.13 -6.83 -1.74
C THR A 91 5.26 -5.77 -1.07
N THR A 92 4.24 -6.18 -0.32
CA THR A 92 3.57 -5.29 0.62
C THR A 92 3.85 -5.68 2.06
N VAL A 93 3.95 -4.69 2.96
CA VAL A 93 4.19 -4.90 4.39
C VAL A 93 3.18 -4.13 5.23
N GLY A 94 2.84 -4.68 6.40
CA GLY A 94 1.93 -4.01 7.34
C GLY A 94 2.60 -2.87 8.09
N GLY A 95 1.91 -1.74 8.21
CA GLY A 95 2.42 -0.52 8.83
C GLY A 95 3.40 0.20 7.91
N CYS A 96 3.22 1.49 7.66
CA CYS A 96 3.99 2.20 6.63
C CYS A 96 5.22 2.95 7.15
N GLN A 97 5.67 2.69 8.38
CA GLN A 97 6.80 3.44 8.96
C GLN A 97 7.67 2.63 9.93
N PRO A 98 9.00 2.92 9.98
CA PRO A 98 9.79 3.65 8.98
C PRO A 98 10.47 2.67 8.00
N PHE A 99 9.94 2.53 6.79
CA PHE A 99 10.59 1.77 5.70
C PHE A 99 11.51 2.64 4.82
N GLY A 100 11.53 3.97 5.04
CA GLY A 100 12.47 4.88 4.40
C GLY A 100 12.44 4.79 2.87
N GLU A 101 13.63 4.70 2.28
CA GLU A 101 13.85 4.60 0.83
C GLU A 101 13.15 3.38 0.22
N ALA A 102 13.01 2.27 0.98
CA ALA A 102 12.37 1.05 0.49
C ALA A 102 10.89 1.23 0.15
N ALA A 103 10.20 2.17 0.80
CA ALA A 103 8.77 2.46 0.57
C ALA A 103 8.55 3.70 -0.31
N THR A 104 9.61 4.33 -0.81
CA THR A 104 9.53 5.56 -1.59
C THR A 104 9.73 5.24 -3.06
N TRP A 105 8.77 5.67 -3.88
CA TRP A 105 8.73 5.39 -5.30
C TRP A 105 8.65 6.69 -6.10
N THR A 106 9.70 6.95 -6.89
CA THR A 106 9.77 8.10 -7.77
C THR A 106 9.19 7.76 -9.15
N PRO A 107 8.18 8.52 -9.65
CA PRO A 107 7.66 8.30 -10.99
C PRO A 107 8.67 8.72 -12.06
N GLU A 108 8.83 7.89 -13.08
CA GLU A 108 9.57 8.16 -14.30
C GLU A 108 8.63 8.09 -15.51
N MET A 109 8.38 9.24 -16.14
CA MET A 109 7.55 9.30 -17.34
C MET A 109 8.29 8.71 -18.54
N ARG A 110 7.65 7.81 -19.27
CA ARG A 110 8.16 7.22 -20.50
C ARG A 110 7.61 7.92 -21.74
N ALA A 111 8.30 7.74 -22.87
CA ALA A 111 7.92 8.36 -24.15
C ALA A 111 6.56 7.89 -24.69
N ASP A 112 6.12 6.70 -24.30
CA ASP A 112 4.81 6.12 -24.66
C ASP A 112 3.66 6.60 -23.75
N GLY A 113 3.95 7.48 -22.79
CA GLY A 113 2.99 8.00 -21.82
C GLY A 113 2.74 7.10 -20.62
N SER A 114 3.38 5.92 -20.55
CA SER A 114 3.37 5.08 -19.35
C SER A 114 4.32 5.62 -18.28
N VAL A 115 4.20 5.10 -17.05
CA VAL A 115 5.01 5.52 -15.90
C VAL A 115 5.76 4.31 -15.35
N ALA A 116 7.06 4.45 -15.15
CA ALA A 116 7.84 3.55 -14.31
C ALA A 116 7.85 4.10 -12.87
N TYR A 117 7.86 3.24 -11.87
CA TYR A 117 8.04 3.67 -10.49
C TYR A 117 9.37 3.15 -9.98
N ARG A 118 10.37 4.03 -9.94
CA ARG A 118 11.70 3.72 -9.44
C ARG A 118 11.69 3.71 -7.92
N ASN A 119 12.16 2.63 -7.31
CA ASN A 119 12.36 2.58 -5.87
C ASN A 119 13.60 3.38 -5.47
N ASP A 120 13.50 4.17 -4.39
CA ASP A 120 14.61 5.02 -3.96
C ASP A 120 15.74 4.23 -3.25
N LEU A 121 15.49 2.99 -2.77
CA LEU A 121 16.50 2.12 -2.17
C LEU A 121 17.35 1.42 -3.23
N SER A 122 16.72 0.65 -4.13
CA SER A 122 17.44 -0.13 -5.16
C SER A 122 17.81 0.68 -6.40
N GLY A 123 17.06 1.74 -6.70
CA GLY A 123 17.14 2.44 -7.98
C GLY A 123 16.52 1.68 -9.15
N ASP A 124 15.87 0.54 -8.89
CA ASP A 124 15.17 -0.27 -9.89
C ASP A 124 13.68 0.11 -9.96
N CYS A 125 13.06 -0.16 -11.11
CA CYS A 125 11.66 0.16 -11.40
C CYS A 125 10.75 -1.05 -11.18
N LEU A 126 9.60 -0.80 -10.54
CA LEU A 126 8.48 -1.73 -10.45
C LEU A 126 7.86 -1.93 -11.83
N GLU A 127 7.82 -3.17 -12.30
CA GLU A 127 7.30 -3.50 -13.62
C GLU A 127 6.49 -4.81 -13.64
N PRO A 128 5.48 -4.91 -14.51
CA PRO A 128 4.78 -6.17 -14.74
C PRO A 128 5.65 -7.12 -15.57
N ASP A 129 5.61 -8.40 -15.22
CA ASP A 129 6.34 -9.48 -15.90
C ASP A 129 5.52 -10.77 -15.93
N GLY A 130 4.82 -11.01 -17.03
CA GLY A 130 3.86 -12.11 -17.12
C GLY A 130 2.83 -12.01 -15.99
N ASP A 131 2.67 -13.08 -15.22
CA ASP A 131 1.73 -13.13 -14.08
C ASP A 131 2.29 -12.52 -12.79
N THR A 132 3.52 -11.99 -12.83
CA THR A 132 4.26 -11.49 -11.68
C THR A 132 4.61 -10.01 -11.81
N VAL A 133 5.20 -9.48 -10.73
CA VAL A 133 5.69 -8.10 -10.64
C VAL A 133 7.13 -8.17 -10.17
N VAL A 134 8.02 -7.43 -10.82
CA VAL A 134 9.46 -7.51 -10.55
C VAL A 134 10.05 -6.11 -10.40
N LEU A 135 11.26 -6.07 -9.86
CA LEU A 135 12.15 -4.91 -9.94
C LEU A 135 13.22 -5.16 -10.98
N ARG A 136 13.44 -4.18 -11.87
CA ARG A 136 14.51 -4.21 -12.86
C ARG A 136 14.98 -2.81 -13.19
N LYS A 137 16.09 -2.72 -13.92
CA LYS A 137 16.61 -1.43 -14.38
C LYS A 137 15.54 -0.64 -15.12
N CYS A 138 15.40 0.61 -14.71
CA CYS A 138 14.42 1.51 -15.30
C CYS A 138 14.64 1.68 -16.80
N GLY A 139 13.56 1.48 -17.56
CA GLY A 139 13.55 1.58 -19.03
C GLY A 139 13.57 0.24 -19.77
N ASP A 140 13.79 -0.88 -19.08
CA ASP A 140 13.90 -2.20 -19.73
C ASP A 140 12.55 -2.89 -19.97
N GLY A 141 11.44 -2.45 -19.35
CA GLY A 141 10.15 -3.06 -19.59
C GLY A 141 8.93 -2.14 -19.50
N PRO A 142 7.72 -2.74 -19.53
CA PRO A 142 6.47 -2.02 -19.69
C PRO A 142 6.20 -1.11 -18.49
N GLY A 143 5.63 0.07 -18.75
CA GLY A 143 5.15 0.97 -17.70
C GLY A 143 3.71 0.73 -17.29
N TRP A 144 3.34 1.43 -16.24
CA TRP A 144 2.01 1.45 -15.68
C TRP A 144 1.22 2.64 -16.21
N ARG A 145 -0.09 2.45 -16.31
CA ARG A 145 -1.05 3.55 -16.32
C ARG A 145 -1.77 3.55 -14.96
N LEU A 146 -1.87 4.72 -14.34
CA LEU A 146 -2.72 4.89 -13.17
C LEU A 146 -4.12 5.30 -13.60
N GLU A 147 -5.11 4.48 -13.26
CA GLU A 147 -6.51 4.69 -13.63
C GLU A 147 -7.37 4.78 -12.36
N PRO A 148 -8.26 5.79 -12.23
CA PRO A 148 -9.18 5.85 -11.10
C PRO A 148 -10.04 4.60 -11.00
N VAL A 149 -10.21 4.08 -9.78
CA VAL A 149 -11.19 3.03 -9.49
C VAL A 149 -12.58 3.65 -9.59
N THR A 150 -13.42 3.13 -10.50
CA THR A 150 -14.81 3.58 -10.73
C THR A 150 -15.83 2.71 -10.03
#